data_AF-A0A533X6V5-F1
#
_entry.id   AF-A0A533X6V5-F1
#
_cell.length_a   1.000
_cell.length_b   1.000
_cell.length_c   1.000
_cell.angle_alpha   90.00
_cell.angle_beta   90.00
_cell.angle_gamma   90.00
#
_symmetry.space_group_name_H-M   'P 1'
#
loop_
_entity.id
_entity.type
_entity.pdbx_description
1 polymer ?
#
loop_
_entity_poly.entity_id
_entity_poly.type
_entity_poly.pdbx_seq_one_letter_code
_entity_poly.pdbx_strand_id
1 'polypeptide(L)'
;MIQQCRGNYSKFLEWRAARDAHQKAAANRQEKEIARVQKFVDRFRYQANKASQVQSRLKQLEKIKRIERTRDAKRVRFKFPVPAASGRQIFELRGVAKSYGPTVVYTSLDFTVERGQRVALVGENGAGKSTLLKLLAGVLPFEKGTRTVGHGVTLHYFAQYQAETLNPDHTILDSLAEVSQLAEMNFLRGIAGAFLFSGPDQKKPVKALSGGERNRVALARMLVEPANTLLLDEPTNHLDPASVDMLTDALTDFPGTIVFISHDPTFLSRVATRVVEIEEGMARDYLGDYQYYLWKRAQELESIKETTEELASQKPASPKAAPASPSSKGKGSDRRELSKSLARLEKQVSRAEAEIAELESRIRARDQELADPQLYQNFARWHDLHLEQERWKKDLERLTARWGGLSQELEGIKQKLEVEG
;
A
#
# COMPACT_ATOMS: atom_id res chain seq x y z
N MET A 1 29.00 4.88 -10.67
CA MET A 1 28.38 5.09 -11.99
C MET A 1 26.88 5.23 -11.78
N ILE A 2 26.34 6.44 -11.92
CA ILE A 2 24.88 6.66 -11.90
C ILE A 2 24.36 6.17 -13.27
N GLN A 3 23.46 5.19 -13.28
CA GLN A 3 22.86 4.67 -14.51
C GLN A 3 21.41 5.17 -14.59
N GLN A 4 21.10 5.88 -15.68
CA GLN A 4 19.74 6.31 -15.98
C GLN A 4 18.99 5.19 -16.73
N CYS A 5 17.87 4.76 -16.19
CA CYS A 5 16.90 3.92 -16.90
C CYS A 5 15.79 4.80 -17.46
N ARG A 6 15.43 4.61 -18.72
CA ARG A 6 14.22 5.23 -19.33
C ARG A 6 13.03 4.30 -19.12
N GLY A 7 12.01 4.75 -18.38
CA GLY A 7 10.78 3.99 -18.13
C GLY A 7 10.12 4.30 -16.79
N ASN A 8 9.00 3.63 -16.51
CA ASN A 8 8.31 3.70 -15.22
C ASN A 8 9.00 2.80 -14.16
N TYR A 9 8.65 2.99 -12.87
CA TYR A 9 9.26 2.26 -11.76
C TYR A 9 9.10 0.73 -11.88
N SER A 10 7.97 0.26 -12.42
CA SER A 10 7.71 -1.16 -12.67
C SER A 10 8.69 -1.77 -13.66
N LYS A 11 8.93 -1.11 -14.81
CA LYS A 11 9.96 -1.54 -15.79
C LYS A 11 11.36 -1.45 -15.21
N PHE A 12 11.63 -0.48 -14.33
CA PHE A 12 12.90 -0.41 -13.62
C PHE A 12 13.11 -1.62 -12.70
N LEU A 13 12.08 -2.07 -11.98
CA LEU A 13 12.17 -3.27 -11.13
C LEU A 13 12.42 -4.54 -11.96
N GLU A 14 11.72 -4.71 -13.09
CA GLU A 14 11.95 -5.82 -14.02
C GLU A 14 13.37 -5.79 -14.60
N TRP A 15 13.82 -4.63 -15.06
CA TRP A 15 15.17 -4.44 -15.59
C TRP A 15 16.24 -4.72 -14.52
N ARG A 16 16.03 -4.24 -13.30
CA ARG A 16 16.92 -4.50 -12.16
C ARG A 16 16.96 -5.98 -11.82
N ALA A 17 15.81 -6.64 -11.75
CA ALA A 17 15.72 -8.08 -11.49
C ALA A 17 16.42 -8.91 -12.59
N ALA A 18 16.23 -8.57 -13.86
CA ALA A 18 16.90 -9.20 -14.98
C ALA A 18 18.44 -8.99 -14.93
N ARG A 19 18.87 -7.77 -14.58
CA ARG A 19 20.29 -7.45 -14.41
C ARG A 19 20.92 -8.20 -13.24
N ASP A 20 20.26 -8.22 -12.09
CA ASP A 20 20.71 -8.92 -10.90
C ASP A 20 20.76 -10.44 -11.15
N ALA A 21 19.78 -11.00 -11.88
CA ALA A 21 19.80 -12.39 -12.32
C ALA A 21 20.96 -12.69 -13.28
N HIS A 22 21.24 -11.80 -14.23
CA HIS A 22 22.37 -11.94 -15.15
C HIS A 22 23.72 -11.88 -14.41
N GLN A 23 23.88 -10.94 -13.46
CA GLN A 23 25.08 -10.84 -12.62
C GLN A 23 25.25 -12.08 -11.73
N LYS A 24 24.17 -12.59 -11.13
CA LYS A 24 24.17 -13.81 -10.31
C LYS A 24 24.55 -15.04 -11.14
N ALA A 25 24.01 -15.17 -12.35
CA ALA A 25 24.36 -16.25 -13.27
C ALA A 25 25.83 -16.17 -13.72
N ALA A 26 26.34 -14.97 -14.03
CA ALA A 26 27.73 -14.76 -14.38
C ALA A 26 28.68 -15.10 -13.21
N ALA A 27 28.35 -14.68 -11.98
CA ALA A 27 29.11 -15.01 -10.77
C ALA A 27 29.15 -16.53 -10.51
N ASN A 28 28.00 -17.22 -10.63
CA ASN A 28 27.92 -18.67 -10.46
C ASN A 28 28.74 -19.43 -11.51
N ARG A 29 28.76 -18.95 -12.76
CA ARG A 29 29.60 -19.53 -13.82
C ARG A 29 31.09 -19.34 -13.52
N GLN A 30 31.49 -18.14 -13.12
CA GLN A 30 32.87 -17.82 -12.76
C GLN A 30 33.37 -18.71 -11.61
N GLU A 31 32.54 -18.93 -10.59
CA GLU A 31 32.90 -19.77 -9.44
C GLU A 31 33.00 -21.25 -9.78
N LYS A 32 32.10 -21.78 -10.63
CA LYS A 32 32.22 -23.16 -11.13
C LYS A 32 33.52 -23.36 -11.92
N GLU A 33 33.92 -22.38 -12.71
CA GLU A 33 35.17 -22.42 -13.47
C GLU A 33 36.39 -22.33 -12.54
N ILE A 34 36.38 -21.42 -11.56
CA ILE A 34 37.41 -21.34 -10.52
C ILE A 34 37.54 -22.68 -9.78
N ALA A 35 36.42 -23.28 -9.37
CA ALA A 35 36.41 -24.57 -8.68
C ALA A 35 36.92 -25.71 -9.56
N ARG A 36 36.61 -25.71 -10.87
CA ARG A 36 37.12 -26.70 -11.83
C ARG A 36 38.64 -26.59 -12.00
N VAL A 37 39.14 -25.37 -12.16
CA VAL A 37 40.57 -25.10 -12.30
C VAL A 37 41.31 -25.43 -10.99
N GLN A 38 40.72 -25.11 -9.84
CA GLN A 38 41.28 -25.46 -8.53
C GLN A 38 41.38 -26.98 -8.34
N LYS A 39 40.32 -27.75 -8.65
CA LYS A 39 40.36 -29.22 -8.61
C LYS A 39 41.43 -29.82 -9.53
N PHE A 40 41.68 -29.19 -10.68
CA PHE A 40 42.76 -29.61 -11.57
C PHE A 40 44.14 -29.33 -10.96
N VAL A 41 44.34 -28.14 -10.39
CA VAL A 41 45.57 -27.76 -9.69
C VAL A 41 45.83 -28.73 -8.53
N ASP A 42 44.84 -28.99 -7.68
CA ASP A 42 44.98 -29.86 -6.50
C ASP A 42 45.32 -31.30 -6.89
N ARG A 43 44.70 -31.83 -7.95
CA ARG A 43 44.93 -33.20 -8.44
C ARG A 43 46.31 -33.41 -9.03
N PHE A 44 46.85 -32.39 -9.71
CA PHE A 44 48.11 -32.52 -10.48
C PHE A 44 49.29 -31.79 -9.82
N ARG A 45 49.11 -31.23 -8.62
CA ARG A 45 50.12 -30.45 -7.88
C ARG A 45 51.44 -31.19 -7.63
N TYR A 46 51.37 -32.51 -7.45
CA TYR A 46 52.52 -33.35 -7.11
C TYR A 46 53.09 -34.13 -8.31
N GLN A 47 52.56 -33.93 -9.53
CA GLN A 47 53.06 -34.60 -10.74
C GLN A 47 54.08 -33.71 -11.47
N ALA A 48 55.35 -34.12 -11.47
CA ALA A 48 56.46 -33.38 -12.08
C ALA A 48 56.22 -33.04 -13.56
N ASN A 49 55.64 -33.97 -14.33
CA ASN A 49 55.39 -33.81 -15.77
C ASN A 49 54.32 -32.75 -16.12
N LYS A 50 53.55 -32.25 -15.13
CA LYS A 50 52.48 -31.26 -15.33
C LYS A 50 52.71 -29.95 -14.59
N ALA A 51 53.89 -29.76 -14.00
CA ALA A 51 54.23 -28.59 -13.18
C ALA A 51 54.01 -27.25 -13.91
N SER A 52 54.41 -27.16 -15.19
CA SER A 52 54.23 -25.95 -16.01
C SER A 52 52.74 -25.60 -16.22
N GLN A 53 51.89 -26.61 -16.43
CA GLN A 53 50.45 -26.39 -16.60
C GLN A 53 49.78 -25.95 -15.30
N VAL A 54 50.17 -26.53 -14.16
CA VAL A 54 49.68 -26.14 -12.84
C VAL A 54 50.05 -24.68 -12.52
N GLN A 55 51.31 -24.29 -12.77
CA GLN A 55 51.79 -22.91 -12.60
C GLN A 55 51.02 -21.91 -13.48
N SER A 56 50.72 -22.28 -14.74
CA SER A 56 49.91 -21.44 -15.64
C SER A 56 48.48 -21.24 -15.14
N ARG A 57 47.84 -22.30 -14.63
CA ARG A 57 46.48 -22.23 -14.08
C ARG A 57 46.41 -21.46 -12.76
N LEU A 58 47.44 -21.54 -11.90
CA LEU A 58 47.57 -20.71 -10.70
C LEU A 58 47.62 -19.20 -11.04
N LYS A 59 48.45 -18.83 -12.03
CA LYS A 59 48.53 -17.44 -12.51
C LYS A 59 47.22 -16.95 -13.15
N GLN A 60 46.45 -17.85 -13.78
CA GLN A 60 45.11 -17.51 -14.29
C GLN A 60 44.15 -17.21 -13.14
N LEU A 61 44.16 -18.02 -12.07
CA LEU A 61 43.31 -17.81 -10.90
C LEU A 61 43.60 -16.48 -10.18
N GLU A 62 44.87 -16.08 -10.09
CA GLU A 62 45.29 -14.80 -9.48
C GLU A 62 44.80 -13.56 -10.26
N LYS A 63 44.68 -13.68 -11.59
CA LYS A 63 44.25 -12.56 -12.47
C LYS A 63 42.73 -12.38 -12.54
N ILE A 64 41.96 -13.37 -12.08
CA ILE A 64 40.49 -13.29 -12.12
C ILE A 64 40.01 -12.35 -11.01
N LYS A 65 39.55 -11.15 -11.39
CA LYS A 65 38.77 -10.28 -10.51
C LYS A 65 37.43 -10.96 -10.22
N ARG A 66 37.23 -11.39 -8.96
CA ARG A 66 35.98 -12.03 -8.52
C ARG A 66 34.85 -11.02 -8.63
N ILE A 67 33.76 -11.43 -9.28
CA ILE A 67 32.52 -10.65 -9.28
C ILE A 67 31.98 -10.67 -7.85
N GLU A 68 31.86 -9.51 -7.22
CA GLU A 68 31.25 -9.39 -5.90
C GLU A 68 29.79 -9.85 -5.99
N ARG A 69 29.44 -10.87 -5.19
CA ARG A 69 28.04 -11.26 -5.04
C ARG A 69 27.33 -10.15 -4.31
N THR A 70 26.47 -9.41 -5.00
CA THR A 70 25.39 -8.68 -4.34
C THR A 70 24.57 -9.73 -3.60
N ARG A 71 24.71 -9.80 -2.27
CA ARG A 71 23.84 -10.66 -1.45
C ARG A 71 22.42 -10.19 -1.74
N ASP A 72 21.50 -11.13 -2.03
CA ASP A 72 20.07 -10.81 -2.02
C ASP A 72 19.82 -10.03 -0.73
N ALA A 73 19.19 -8.84 -0.83
CA ALA A 73 18.87 -8.06 0.35
C ALA A 73 18.08 -8.99 1.27
N LYS A 74 18.72 -9.49 2.34
CA LYS A 74 18.07 -10.41 3.27
C LYS A 74 16.82 -9.67 3.72
N ARG A 75 15.64 -10.21 3.38
CA ARG A 75 14.38 -9.77 4.01
C ARG A 75 14.50 -10.20 5.45
N VAL A 76 15.03 -9.31 6.28
CA VAL A 76 15.19 -9.58 7.70
C VAL A 76 13.81 -9.41 8.30
N ARG A 77 13.19 -10.51 8.72
CA ARG A 77 11.95 -10.42 9.48
C ARG A 77 12.32 -10.14 10.93
N PHE A 78 11.77 -9.07 11.48
CA PHE A 78 11.82 -8.81 12.90
C PHE A 78 10.41 -8.99 13.48
N LYS A 79 10.36 -9.31 14.77
CA LYS A 79 9.11 -9.41 15.52
C LYS A 79 9.21 -8.53 16.74
N PHE A 80 8.12 -7.82 17.03
CA PHE A 80 8.01 -7.12 18.29
C PHE A 80 8.02 -8.13 19.45
N PRO A 81 8.70 -7.84 20.55
CA PRO A 81 8.61 -8.64 21.76
C PRO A 81 7.15 -8.68 22.26
N VAL A 82 6.74 -9.80 22.84
CA VAL A 82 5.40 -9.92 23.43
C VAL A 82 5.34 -9.01 24.65
N PRO A 83 4.46 -8.00 24.66
CA PRO A 83 4.42 -7.04 25.74
C PRO A 83 3.60 -7.56 26.93
N ALA A 84 3.76 -6.92 28.09
CA ALA A 84 2.96 -7.23 29.26
C ALA A 84 1.47 -6.93 29.01
N ALA A 85 0.59 -7.73 29.61
CA ALA A 85 -0.85 -7.58 29.45
C ALA A 85 -1.35 -6.24 30.03
N SER A 86 -2.17 -5.53 29.25
CA SER A 86 -2.91 -4.34 29.69
C SER A 86 -4.38 -4.67 29.98
N GLY A 87 -5.08 -3.76 30.67
CA GLY A 87 -6.53 -3.80 30.81
C GLY A 87 -7.27 -3.72 29.47
N ARG A 88 -8.59 -3.97 29.48
CA ARG A 88 -9.42 -3.91 28.26
C ARG A 88 -9.40 -2.51 27.64
N GLN A 89 -9.54 -1.49 28.46
CA GLN A 89 -9.56 -0.10 28.03
C GLN A 89 -8.12 0.43 28.05
N ILE A 90 -7.66 0.99 26.93
CA ILE A 90 -6.29 1.51 26.77
C ILE A 90 -6.29 3.03 26.92
N PHE A 91 -7.16 3.70 26.16
CA PHE A 91 -7.34 5.15 26.23
C PHE A 91 -8.81 5.51 26.29
N GLU A 92 -9.08 6.59 26.99
CA GLU A 92 -10.36 7.27 26.98
C GLU A 92 -10.16 8.78 27.07
N LEU A 93 -10.65 9.47 26.06
CA LEU A 93 -10.82 10.91 26.02
C LEU A 93 -12.32 11.18 26.19
N ARG A 94 -12.66 12.04 27.15
CA ARG A 94 -14.04 12.52 27.33
C ARG A 94 -14.11 14.03 27.26
N GLY A 95 -14.95 14.55 26.37
CA GLY A 95 -15.20 15.97 26.19
C GLY A 95 -13.93 16.81 26.00
N VAL A 96 -12.93 16.27 25.31
CA VAL A 96 -11.63 16.93 25.18
C VAL A 96 -11.72 18.11 24.21
N ALA A 97 -11.38 19.30 24.69
CA ALA A 97 -11.27 20.49 23.86
C ALA A 97 -9.80 20.82 23.59
N LYS A 98 -9.46 21.12 22.33
CA LYS A 98 -8.13 21.54 21.92
C LYS A 98 -8.16 22.71 20.95
N SER A 99 -7.41 23.76 21.23
CA SER A 99 -7.12 24.84 20.27
C SER A 99 -5.63 25.19 20.20
N TYR A 100 -5.22 25.77 19.06
CA TYR A 100 -3.92 26.42 18.87
C TYR A 100 -4.15 27.90 18.58
N GLY A 101 -4.02 28.74 19.60
CA GLY A 101 -4.34 30.17 19.49
C GLY A 101 -5.80 30.37 19.04
N PRO A 102 -6.06 31.01 17.89
CA PRO A 102 -7.42 31.21 17.37
C PRO A 102 -8.01 29.96 16.70
N THR A 103 -7.20 28.96 16.35
CA THR A 103 -7.65 27.79 15.59
C THR A 103 -8.15 26.70 16.53
N VAL A 104 -9.45 26.47 16.54
CA VAL A 104 -10.07 25.37 17.29
C VAL A 104 -9.88 24.07 16.49
N VAL A 105 -9.28 23.06 17.12
CA VAL A 105 -9.09 21.72 16.53
C VAL A 105 -10.17 20.77 17.02
N TYR A 106 -10.44 20.76 18.32
CA TYR A 106 -11.48 19.93 18.95
C TYR A 106 -12.31 20.78 19.91
N THR A 107 -13.63 20.72 19.79
CA THR A 107 -14.55 21.43 20.69
C THR A 107 -15.01 20.54 21.86
N SER A 108 -15.30 19.27 21.57
CA SER A 108 -15.67 18.24 22.55
C SER A 108 -15.44 16.87 21.93
N LEU A 109 -14.23 16.34 22.09
CA LEU A 109 -13.84 15.05 21.54
C LEU A 109 -14.03 13.93 22.58
N ASP A 110 -14.88 12.97 22.24
CA ASP A 110 -15.00 11.69 22.91
C ASP A 110 -14.33 10.62 22.05
N PHE A 111 -13.35 9.91 22.61
CA PHE A 111 -12.60 8.91 21.87
C PHE A 111 -12.10 7.80 22.78
N THR A 112 -12.32 6.56 22.40
CA THR A 112 -11.90 5.39 23.17
C THR A 112 -11.12 4.40 22.33
N VAL A 113 -10.13 3.76 22.94
CA VAL A 113 -9.33 2.70 22.32
C VAL A 113 -9.28 1.51 23.27
N GLU A 114 -9.59 0.34 22.74
CA GLU A 114 -9.54 -0.92 23.48
C GLU A 114 -8.30 -1.76 23.11
N ARG A 115 -8.00 -2.73 23.97
CA ARG A 115 -6.88 -3.65 23.80
C ARG A 115 -7.01 -4.46 22.53
N GLY A 116 -5.92 -4.56 21.75
CA GLY A 116 -5.85 -5.32 20.51
C GLY A 116 -6.43 -4.62 19.28
N GLN A 117 -6.98 -3.41 19.44
CA GLN A 117 -7.44 -2.62 18.30
C GLN A 117 -6.25 -2.06 17.51
N ARG A 118 -6.40 -2.03 16.19
CA ARG A 118 -5.48 -1.38 15.25
C ARG A 118 -6.23 -0.24 14.56
N VAL A 119 -6.14 0.94 15.15
CA VAL A 119 -6.95 2.10 14.79
C VAL A 119 -6.17 2.98 13.83
N ALA A 120 -6.65 3.11 12.60
CA ALA A 120 -6.12 4.06 11.63
C ALA A 120 -6.86 5.40 11.75
N LEU A 121 -6.12 6.49 11.91
CA LEU A 121 -6.64 7.85 11.88
C LEU A 121 -6.50 8.40 10.46
N VAL A 122 -7.61 8.69 9.80
CA VAL A 122 -7.67 9.24 8.42
C VAL A 122 -8.37 10.58 8.41
N GLY A 123 -8.24 11.34 7.33
CA GLY A 123 -8.80 12.68 7.19
C GLY A 123 -7.87 13.62 6.46
N GLU A 124 -8.32 14.83 6.19
CA GLU A 124 -7.55 15.83 5.45
C GLU A 124 -6.31 16.33 6.23
N ASN A 125 -5.40 16.98 5.54
CA ASN A 125 -4.25 17.60 6.17
C ASN A 125 -4.73 18.81 7.00
N GLY A 126 -4.28 18.89 8.24
CA GLY A 126 -4.75 19.92 9.18
C GLY A 126 -6.03 19.57 9.94
N ALA A 127 -6.69 18.44 9.64
CA ALA A 127 -7.91 18.02 10.35
C ALA A 127 -7.70 17.70 11.85
N GLY A 128 -6.45 17.51 12.29
CA GLY A 128 -6.12 17.26 13.70
C GLY A 128 -5.61 15.86 14.01
N LYS A 129 -5.35 15.00 13.03
CA LYS A 129 -4.86 13.61 13.21
C LYS A 129 -3.68 13.50 14.19
N SER A 130 -2.58 14.21 13.89
CA SER A 130 -1.39 14.22 14.76
C SER A 130 -1.67 14.90 16.11
N THR A 131 -2.64 15.82 16.18
CA THR A 131 -3.09 16.41 17.45
C THR A 131 -3.76 15.35 18.32
N LEU A 132 -4.68 14.54 17.78
CA LEU A 132 -5.28 13.43 18.52
C LEU A 132 -4.21 12.44 19.00
N LEU A 133 -3.28 12.06 18.14
CA LEU A 133 -2.21 11.13 18.51
C LEU A 133 -1.35 11.69 19.66
N LYS A 134 -1.01 12.99 19.63
CA LYS A 134 -0.28 13.68 20.71
C LYS A 134 -1.08 13.79 22.01
N LEU A 135 -2.40 14.02 21.93
CA LEU A 135 -3.30 14.00 23.08
C LEU A 135 -3.30 12.61 23.72
N LEU A 136 -3.43 11.54 22.93
CA LEU A 136 -3.35 10.16 23.40
C LEU A 136 -1.99 9.86 24.03
N ALA A 137 -0.90 10.37 23.46
CA ALA A 137 0.44 10.21 24.02
C ALA A 137 0.65 10.98 25.34
N GLY A 138 -0.19 11.97 25.63
CA GLY A 138 -0.04 12.84 26.81
C GLY A 138 1.10 13.85 26.68
N VAL A 139 1.61 14.07 25.47
CA VAL A 139 2.68 15.05 25.19
C VAL A 139 2.13 16.44 24.83
N LEU A 140 0.80 16.57 24.71
CA LEU A 140 0.13 17.82 24.39
C LEU A 140 -0.95 18.12 25.45
N PRO A 141 -0.94 19.32 26.06
CA PRO A 141 -2.00 19.74 26.97
C PRO A 141 -3.28 20.13 26.22
N PHE A 142 -4.42 20.02 26.89
CA PHE A 142 -5.75 20.37 26.40
C PHE A 142 -6.48 21.25 27.41
N GLU A 143 -7.44 22.05 26.96
CA GLU A 143 -8.05 23.08 27.80
C GLU A 143 -9.24 22.56 28.62
N LYS A 144 -9.98 21.56 28.11
CA LYS A 144 -11.14 20.94 28.79
C LYS A 144 -11.19 19.44 28.53
N GLY A 145 -11.95 18.72 29.37
CA GLY A 145 -12.19 17.28 29.27
C GLY A 145 -11.24 16.46 30.15
N THR A 146 -11.24 15.15 29.94
CA THR A 146 -10.38 14.21 30.69
C THR A 146 -9.70 13.22 29.76
N ARG A 147 -8.43 12.90 30.07
CA ARG A 147 -7.69 11.80 29.46
C ARG A 147 -7.40 10.74 30.52
N THR A 148 -7.93 9.54 30.30
CA THR A 148 -7.70 8.37 31.14
C THR A 148 -6.85 7.36 30.38
N VAL A 149 -5.82 6.85 31.05
CA VAL A 149 -4.97 5.76 30.54
C VAL A 149 -5.30 4.51 31.35
N GLY A 150 -5.48 3.40 30.64
CA GLY A 150 -5.82 2.12 31.24
C GLY A 150 -4.74 1.54 32.17
N HIS A 151 -5.15 0.63 33.04
CA HIS A 151 -4.22 -0.07 33.93
C HIS A 151 -3.23 -0.94 33.14
N GLY A 152 -1.95 -0.87 33.52
CA GLY A 152 -0.88 -1.66 32.90
C GLY A 152 -0.53 -1.26 31.47
N VAL A 153 -1.00 -0.11 30.98
CA VAL A 153 -0.66 0.39 29.64
C VAL A 153 0.79 0.90 29.64
N THR A 154 1.59 0.33 28.74
CA THR A 154 2.94 0.80 28.41
C THR A 154 2.89 1.30 26.98
N LEU A 155 3.36 2.52 26.77
CA LEU A 155 3.13 3.28 25.54
C LEU A 155 4.44 3.65 24.88
N HIS A 156 4.53 3.41 23.57
CA HIS A 156 5.52 4.06 22.71
C HIS A 156 4.85 5.01 21.73
N TYR A 157 5.36 6.25 21.70
CA TYR A 157 4.94 7.26 20.74
C TYR A 157 6.05 7.51 19.72
N PHE A 158 5.75 7.19 18.46
CA PHE A 158 6.59 7.45 17.30
C PHE A 158 6.10 8.69 16.57
N ALA A 159 6.83 9.79 16.71
CA ALA A 159 6.54 11.05 16.04
C ALA A 159 7.24 11.12 14.68
N GLN A 160 6.66 11.87 13.74
CA GLN A 160 7.15 12.03 12.36
C GLN A 160 8.63 12.49 12.26
N TYR A 161 9.14 13.23 13.26
CA TYR A 161 10.52 13.73 13.32
C TYR A 161 11.42 13.02 14.34
N GLN A 162 11.03 11.85 14.85
CA GLN A 162 11.79 11.18 15.90
C GLN A 162 13.21 10.78 15.44
N ALA A 163 13.39 10.49 14.15
CA ALA A 163 14.70 10.26 13.53
C ALA A 163 15.63 11.48 13.57
N GLU A 164 15.07 12.70 13.63
CA GLU A 164 15.83 13.95 13.71
C GLU A 164 16.21 14.31 15.15
N THR A 165 15.45 13.81 16.13
CA THR A 165 15.76 13.97 17.56
C THR A 165 16.87 13.04 18.07
N LEU A 166 17.38 12.13 17.22
CA LEU A 166 18.49 11.25 17.59
C LEU A 166 19.77 12.06 17.80
N ASN A 167 20.52 11.75 18.86
CA ASN A 167 21.80 12.41 19.10
C ASN A 167 22.79 12.13 17.96
N PRO A 168 23.25 13.14 17.21
CA PRO A 168 24.10 12.97 16.03
C PRO A 168 25.47 12.35 16.34
N ASP A 169 25.96 12.51 17.58
CA ASP A 169 27.26 12.03 18.01
C ASP A 169 27.24 10.59 18.56
N HIS A 170 26.06 10.07 18.90
CA HIS A 170 25.91 8.68 19.33
C HIS A 170 26.13 7.72 18.17
N THR A 171 26.67 6.53 18.46
CA THR A 171 26.61 5.41 17.52
C THR A 171 25.21 4.79 17.51
N ILE A 172 24.92 3.94 16.52
CA ILE A 172 23.65 3.20 16.48
C ILE A 172 23.43 2.43 17.79
N LEU A 173 24.46 1.72 18.29
CA LEU A 173 24.34 0.98 19.54
C LEU A 173 24.16 1.89 20.76
N ASP A 174 24.85 3.03 20.81
CA ASP A 174 24.69 3.98 21.92
C ASP A 174 23.27 4.55 21.94
N SER A 175 22.71 4.86 20.76
CA SER A 175 21.33 5.34 20.64
C SER A 175 20.28 4.31 21.09
N LEU A 176 20.55 3.01 20.89
CA LEU A 176 19.70 1.94 21.42
C LEU A 176 19.89 1.74 22.92
N ALA A 177 21.13 1.81 23.41
CA ALA A 177 21.45 1.69 24.84
C ALA A 177 20.88 2.86 25.66
N GLU A 178 20.74 4.03 25.06
CA GLU A 178 20.10 5.21 25.67
C GLU A 178 18.63 4.96 26.03
N VAL A 179 17.93 4.10 25.28
CA VAL A 179 16.52 3.77 25.56
C VAL A 179 16.40 2.96 26.84
N SER A 180 17.30 1.99 27.04
CA SER A 180 17.28 1.13 28.22
C SER A 180 18.70 0.81 28.69
N GLN A 181 19.08 1.41 29.82
CA GLN A 181 20.40 1.19 30.42
C GLN A 181 20.58 -0.24 30.94
N LEU A 182 19.48 -0.98 31.12
CA LEU A 182 19.48 -2.37 31.60
C LEU A 182 19.58 -3.39 30.45
N ALA A 183 19.46 -2.96 29.20
CA ALA A 183 19.47 -3.87 28.06
C ALA A 183 20.87 -4.44 27.79
N GLU A 184 20.95 -5.77 27.64
CA GLU A 184 22.20 -6.44 27.33
C GLU A 184 22.73 -6.06 25.94
N MET A 185 24.04 -5.86 25.83
CA MET A 185 24.69 -5.47 24.56
C MET A 185 24.44 -6.49 23.42
N ASN A 186 24.35 -7.78 23.73
CA ASN A 186 24.05 -8.81 22.73
C ASN A 186 22.63 -8.68 22.18
N PHE A 187 21.66 -8.32 23.04
CA PHE A 187 20.29 -8.05 22.64
C PHE A 187 20.21 -6.81 21.75
N LEU A 188 20.88 -5.71 22.12
CA LEU A 188 20.96 -4.49 21.30
C LEU A 188 21.58 -4.74 19.93
N ARG A 189 22.65 -5.54 19.86
CA ARG A 189 23.26 -5.98 18.58
C ARG A 189 22.32 -6.83 17.74
N GLY A 190 21.51 -7.67 18.39
CA GLY A 190 20.46 -8.46 17.75
C GLY A 190 19.39 -7.57 17.10
N ILE A 191 18.89 -6.57 17.84
CA ILE A 191 17.95 -5.56 17.34
C ILE A 191 18.57 -4.79 16.18
N ALA A 192 19.78 -4.24 16.35
CA ALA A 192 20.46 -3.52 15.29
C ALA A 192 20.64 -4.38 14.02
N GLY A 193 21.00 -5.66 14.18
CA GLY A 193 21.08 -6.63 13.10
C GLY A 193 19.73 -6.88 12.41
N ALA A 194 18.63 -6.87 13.16
CA ALA A 194 17.27 -6.99 12.64
C ALA A 194 16.91 -5.82 11.69
N PHE A 195 17.43 -4.64 11.96
CA PHE A 195 17.28 -3.43 11.12
C PHE A 195 18.40 -3.24 10.08
N LEU A 196 19.07 -4.33 9.69
CA LEU A 196 20.12 -4.37 8.66
C LEU A 196 21.42 -3.65 9.05
N PHE A 197 21.62 -3.30 10.32
CA PHE A 197 22.90 -2.77 10.82
C PHE A 197 23.76 -3.94 11.29
N SER A 198 24.74 -4.36 10.49
CA SER A 198 25.59 -5.52 10.79
C SER A 198 27.06 -5.13 10.98
N GLY A 199 27.74 -5.78 11.93
CA GLY A 199 29.19 -5.67 12.10
C GLY A 199 29.64 -4.22 12.36
N PRO A 200 30.52 -3.64 11.52
CA PRO A 200 31.04 -2.29 11.74
C PRO A 200 29.97 -1.21 11.61
N ASP A 201 28.85 -1.48 10.91
CA ASP A 201 27.78 -0.50 10.71
C ASP A 201 27.12 -0.09 12.03
N GLN A 202 27.09 -0.99 13.01
CA GLN A 202 26.51 -0.74 14.33
C GLN A 202 27.27 0.33 15.13
N LYS A 203 28.54 0.58 14.77
CA LYS A 203 29.39 1.60 15.41
C LYS A 203 29.44 2.91 14.62
N LYS A 204 28.67 3.03 13.52
CA LYS A 204 28.59 4.28 12.77
C LYS A 204 27.87 5.34 13.61
N PRO A 205 28.34 6.59 13.61
CA PRO A 205 27.66 7.69 14.28
C PRO A 205 26.37 8.05 13.52
N VAL A 206 25.33 8.47 14.24
CA VAL A 206 24.01 8.79 13.68
C VAL A 206 24.11 9.90 12.62
N LYS A 207 25.01 10.88 12.78
CA LYS A 207 25.23 11.94 11.77
C LYS A 207 25.72 11.44 10.41
N ALA A 208 26.32 10.25 10.35
CA ALA A 208 26.79 9.65 9.09
C ALA A 208 25.71 8.84 8.38
N LEU A 209 24.53 8.69 8.97
CA LEU A 209 23.43 7.88 8.44
C LEU A 209 22.56 8.69 7.47
N SER A 210 22.10 8.02 6.42
CA SER A 210 21.04 8.52 5.55
C SER A 210 19.73 8.72 6.32
N GLY A 211 18.78 9.49 5.75
CA GLY A 211 17.45 9.67 6.38
C GLY A 211 16.72 8.36 6.65
N GLY A 212 16.72 7.43 5.69
CA GLY A 212 16.11 6.10 5.87
C GLY A 212 16.83 5.22 6.90
N GLU A 213 18.16 5.32 7.01
CA GLU A 213 18.92 4.65 8.08
C GLU A 213 18.58 5.23 9.45
N ARG A 214 18.51 6.56 9.59
CA ARG A 214 18.07 7.19 10.85
C ARG A 214 16.66 6.75 11.25
N ASN A 215 15.76 6.61 10.29
CA ASN A 215 14.41 6.14 10.56
C ASN A 215 14.40 4.67 11.04
N ARG A 216 15.22 3.81 10.43
CA ARG A 216 15.41 2.43 10.92
C ARG A 216 15.99 2.36 12.34
N VAL A 217 16.90 3.28 12.70
CA VAL A 217 17.38 3.39 14.09
C VAL A 217 16.26 3.82 15.03
N ALA A 218 15.43 4.79 14.65
CA ALA A 218 14.30 5.22 15.46
C ALA A 218 13.28 4.08 15.69
N LEU A 219 12.99 3.28 14.66
CA LEU A 219 12.16 2.07 14.79
C LEU A 219 12.82 1.00 15.66
N ALA A 220 14.14 0.82 15.54
CA ALA A 220 14.90 -0.11 16.38
C ALA A 220 14.84 0.26 17.86
N ARG A 221 14.85 1.56 18.19
CA ARG A 221 14.68 2.06 19.57
C ARG A 221 13.35 1.61 20.18
N MET A 222 12.28 1.53 19.39
CA MET A 222 10.97 1.03 19.88
C MET A 222 10.98 -0.45 20.26
N LEU A 223 11.91 -1.26 19.73
CA LEU A 223 12.03 -2.68 20.09
C LEU A 223 12.83 -2.93 21.35
N VAL A 224 13.62 -1.93 21.80
CA VAL A 224 14.49 -2.09 22.98
C VAL A 224 13.66 -2.28 24.23
N GLU A 225 12.55 -1.54 24.36
CA GLU A 225 11.59 -1.70 25.45
C GLU A 225 10.24 -2.16 24.92
N PRO A 226 9.70 -3.31 25.37
CA PRO A 226 8.39 -3.76 24.96
C PRO A 226 7.29 -2.84 25.50
N ALA A 227 6.55 -2.19 24.61
CA ALA A 227 5.28 -1.51 24.93
C ALA A 227 4.10 -2.34 24.44
N ASN A 228 2.99 -2.35 25.18
CA ASN A 228 1.74 -2.98 24.73
C ASN A 228 0.89 -2.08 23.83
N THR A 229 1.21 -0.79 23.75
CA THR A 229 0.48 0.18 22.96
C THR A 229 1.44 1.03 22.12
N LEU A 230 1.19 1.09 20.81
CA LEU A 230 2.00 1.87 19.86
C LEU A 230 1.15 3.01 19.28
N LEU A 231 1.69 4.23 19.31
CA LEU A 231 1.13 5.40 18.63
C LEU A 231 2.10 5.83 17.53
N LEU A 232 1.68 5.75 16.27
CA LEU A 232 2.58 5.93 15.12
C LEU A 232 2.10 7.07 14.20
N ASP A 233 2.90 8.13 14.08
CA ASP A 233 2.63 9.27 13.19
C ASP A 233 3.43 9.12 11.89
N GLU A 234 2.77 8.76 10.79
CA GLU A 234 3.39 8.55 9.47
C GLU A 234 4.65 7.65 9.49
N PRO A 235 4.56 6.42 10.03
CA PRO A 235 5.73 5.57 10.27
C PRO A 235 6.37 5.03 8.99
N THR A 236 5.64 5.05 7.87
CA THR A 236 6.13 4.61 6.56
C THR A 236 6.87 5.71 5.80
N ASN A 237 6.79 6.96 6.26
CA ASN A 237 7.42 8.07 5.59
C ASN A 237 8.96 7.95 5.67
N HIS A 238 9.64 8.38 4.61
CA HIS A 238 11.10 8.29 4.46
C HIS A 238 11.71 6.87 4.54
N LEU A 239 10.89 5.81 4.43
CA LEU A 239 11.36 4.42 4.29
C LEU A 239 11.42 4.00 2.81
N ASP A 240 12.34 3.09 2.51
CA ASP A 240 12.32 2.38 1.24
C ASP A 240 11.22 1.29 1.25
N PRO A 241 10.70 0.87 0.08
CA PRO A 241 9.60 -0.08 0.01
C PRO A 241 9.85 -1.39 0.78
N ALA A 242 11.11 -1.87 0.79
CA ALA A 242 11.47 -3.07 1.53
C ALA A 242 11.34 -2.90 3.06
N SER A 243 11.69 -1.72 3.60
CA SER A 243 11.52 -1.44 5.03
C SER A 243 10.06 -1.20 5.39
N VAL A 244 9.27 -0.60 4.49
CA VAL A 244 7.81 -0.47 4.67
C VAL A 244 7.17 -1.85 4.79
N ASP A 245 7.48 -2.78 3.89
CA ASP A 245 6.98 -4.16 3.95
C ASP A 245 7.36 -4.85 5.27
N MET A 246 8.62 -4.72 5.69
CA MET A 246 9.10 -5.31 6.94
C MET A 246 8.39 -4.75 8.17
N LEU A 247 8.19 -3.43 8.22
CA LEU A 247 7.47 -2.78 9.30
C LEU A 247 5.99 -3.21 9.31
N THR A 248 5.38 -3.29 8.13
CA THR A 248 3.99 -3.73 7.96
C THR A 248 3.80 -5.15 8.47
N ASP A 249 4.69 -6.08 8.08
CA ASP A 249 4.70 -7.46 8.56
C ASP A 249 4.80 -7.50 10.10
N ALA A 250 5.74 -6.75 10.67
CA ALA A 250 5.97 -6.74 12.11
C ALA A 250 4.78 -6.17 12.91
N LEU A 251 4.15 -5.09 12.43
CA LEU A 251 2.97 -4.50 13.05
C LEU A 251 1.72 -5.36 12.89
N THR A 252 1.62 -6.12 11.78
CA THR A 252 0.53 -7.08 11.57
C THR A 252 0.62 -8.24 12.55
N ASP A 253 1.83 -8.67 12.93
CA ASP A 253 2.05 -9.73 13.92
C ASP A 253 2.02 -9.22 15.38
N PHE A 254 1.99 -7.90 15.60
CA PHE A 254 2.03 -7.33 16.94
C PHE A 254 0.71 -7.61 17.70
N PRO A 255 0.77 -8.22 18.90
CA PRO A 255 -0.42 -8.60 19.67
C PRO A 255 -1.02 -7.45 20.49
N GLY A 256 -0.33 -6.30 20.57
CA GLY A 256 -0.79 -5.14 21.33
C GLY A 256 -1.76 -4.25 20.56
N THR A 257 -2.00 -3.07 21.10
CA THR A 257 -2.84 -2.02 20.50
C THR A 257 -1.99 -1.09 19.64
N ILE A 258 -2.52 -0.70 18.49
CA ILE A 258 -1.86 0.25 17.58
C ILE A 258 -2.85 1.37 17.27
N VAL A 259 -2.44 2.62 17.40
CA VAL A 259 -3.13 3.77 16.81
C VAL A 259 -2.15 4.45 15.87
N PHE A 260 -2.51 4.66 14.62
CA PHE A 260 -1.56 5.16 13.63
C PHE A 260 -2.18 6.08 12.60
N ILE A 261 -1.33 6.91 12.01
CA ILE A 261 -1.64 7.79 10.89
C ILE A 261 -0.78 7.32 9.72
N SER A 262 -1.38 7.12 8.56
CA SER A 262 -0.64 6.79 7.34
C SER A 262 -1.41 7.27 6.12
N HIS A 263 -0.67 7.76 5.12
CA HIS A 263 -1.18 8.03 3.78
C HIS A 263 -0.99 6.85 2.80
N ASP A 264 -0.41 5.72 3.22
CA ASP A 264 -0.17 4.56 2.35
C ASP A 264 -1.37 3.58 2.39
N PRO A 265 -2.13 3.44 1.28
CA PRO A 265 -3.27 2.53 1.22
C PRO A 265 -2.92 1.07 1.47
N THR A 266 -1.72 0.64 1.08
CA THR A 266 -1.26 -0.74 1.26
C THR A 266 -1.00 -1.02 2.74
N PHE A 267 -0.40 -0.06 3.44
CA PHE A 267 -0.17 -0.13 4.88
C PHE A 267 -1.50 -0.13 5.65
N LEU A 268 -2.40 0.80 5.34
CA LEU A 268 -3.73 0.91 5.94
C LEU A 268 -4.52 -0.40 5.77
N SER A 269 -4.56 -0.95 4.55
CA SER A 269 -5.32 -2.16 4.25
C SER A 269 -4.78 -3.42 4.94
N ARG A 270 -3.50 -3.45 5.31
CA ARG A 270 -2.88 -4.61 5.96
C ARG A 270 -2.94 -4.56 7.49
N VAL A 271 -2.88 -3.36 8.07
CA VAL A 271 -2.73 -3.19 9.53
C VAL A 271 -4.05 -2.76 10.19
N ALA A 272 -4.87 -1.93 9.53
CA ALA A 272 -6.05 -1.34 10.17
C ALA A 272 -7.18 -2.36 10.37
N THR A 273 -7.74 -2.39 11.59
CA THR A 273 -8.96 -3.16 11.93
C THR A 273 -10.14 -2.25 12.28
N ARG A 274 -9.88 -0.96 12.46
CA ARG A 274 -10.84 0.11 12.73
C ARG A 274 -10.30 1.38 12.10
N VAL A 275 -11.16 2.14 11.43
CA VAL A 275 -10.79 3.42 10.83
C VAL A 275 -11.56 4.54 11.51
N VAL A 276 -10.87 5.61 11.86
CA VAL A 276 -11.44 6.80 12.48
C VAL A 276 -11.14 7.97 11.58
N GLU A 277 -12.17 8.54 11.00
CA GLU A 277 -12.06 9.73 10.17
C GLU A 277 -12.17 10.97 11.03
N ILE A 278 -11.21 11.88 10.87
CA ILE A 278 -11.20 13.17 11.55
C ILE A 278 -11.52 14.23 10.52
N GLU A 279 -12.66 14.89 10.71
CA GLU A 279 -13.19 15.93 9.82
C GLU A 279 -13.88 17.00 10.67
N GLU A 280 -13.55 18.28 10.43
CA GLU A 280 -14.15 19.44 11.13
C GLU A 280 -14.17 19.34 12.67
N GLY A 281 -13.14 18.73 13.26
CA GLY A 281 -13.01 18.57 14.72
C GLY A 281 -13.94 17.50 15.32
N MET A 282 -14.55 16.65 14.50
CA MET A 282 -15.24 15.44 14.92
C MET A 282 -14.44 14.20 14.54
N ALA A 283 -14.52 13.16 15.37
CA ALA A 283 -14.00 11.83 15.06
C ALA A 283 -15.16 10.89 14.73
N ARG A 284 -15.24 10.43 13.48
CA ARG A 284 -16.25 9.48 13.00
C ARG A 284 -15.66 8.08 12.98
N ASP A 285 -16.36 7.16 13.62
CA ASP A 285 -15.93 5.78 13.77
C ASP A 285 -16.47 4.87 12.67
N TYR A 286 -15.57 4.18 11.98
CA TYR A 286 -15.90 3.10 11.04
C TYR A 286 -15.39 1.78 11.61
N LEU A 287 -16.34 0.95 12.03
CA LEU A 287 -16.08 -0.40 12.51
C LEU A 287 -15.85 -1.34 11.33
N GLY A 288 -14.59 -1.45 10.90
CA GLY A 288 -14.16 -2.29 9.81
C GLY A 288 -12.72 -2.00 9.41
N ASP A 289 -12.21 -2.80 8.48
CA ASP A 289 -10.91 -2.56 7.87
C ASP A 289 -10.95 -1.34 6.91
N TYR A 290 -9.81 -1.05 6.31
CA TYR A 290 -9.70 0.08 5.38
C TYR A 290 -10.57 -0.08 4.12
N GLN A 291 -10.82 -1.31 3.66
CA GLN A 291 -11.67 -1.56 2.49
C GLN A 291 -13.14 -1.24 2.80
N TYR A 292 -13.60 -1.64 3.98
CA TYR A 292 -14.92 -1.28 4.48
C TYR A 292 -15.11 0.24 4.56
N TYR A 293 -14.10 0.97 5.07
CA TYR A 293 -14.12 2.42 5.11
C TYR A 293 -14.27 3.05 3.70
N LEU A 294 -13.47 2.61 2.72
CA LEU A 294 -13.56 3.11 1.35
C LEU A 294 -14.93 2.84 0.71
N TRP A 295 -15.46 1.64 0.92
CA TRP A 295 -16.79 1.27 0.45
C TRP A 295 -17.87 2.17 1.08
N LYS A 296 -17.80 2.41 2.40
CA LYS A 296 -18.79 3.21 3.11
C LYS A 296 -18.74 4.68 2.66
N ARG A 297 -17.54 5.26 2.52
CA ARG A 297 -17.36 6.62 2.01
C ARG A 297 -17.86 6.77 0.58
N ALA A 298 -17.66 5.76 -0.28
CA ALA A 298 -18.18 5.79 -1.64
C ALA A 298 -19.71 5.87 -1.67
N GLN A 299 -20.40 5.09 -0.84
CA GLN A 299 -21.86 5.15 -0.73
C GLN A 299 -22.37 6.50 -0.21
N GLU A 300 -21.68 7.07 0.79
CA GLU A 300 -22.05 8.39 1.31
C GLU A 300 -21.88 9.46 0.24
N LEU A 301 -20.78 9.44 -0.52
CA LEU A 301 -20.57 10.37 -1.63
C LEU A 301 -21.61 10.23 -2.74
N GLU A 302 -22.04 9.00 -3.05
CA GLU A 302 -23.11 8.73 -4.01
C GLU A 302 -24.45 9.28 -3.51
N SER A 303 -24.81 9.03 -2.25
CA SER A 303 -26.04 9.56 -1.65
C SER A 303 -26.08 11.09 -1.62
N ILE A 304 -24.95 11.74 -1.35
CA ILE A 304 -24.85 13.21 -1.38
C ILE A 304 -25.06 13.72 -2.80
N LYS A 305 -24.46 13.06 -3.82
CA LYS A 305 -24.64 13.43 -5.23
C LYS A 305 -26.08 13.25 -5.67
N GLU A 306 -26.71 12.13 -5.34
CA GLU A 306 -28.13 11.86 -5.65
C GLU A 306 -29.05 12.91 -5.00
N THR A 307 -28.82 13.24 -3.73
CA THR A 307 -29.60 14.27 -3.03
C THR A 307 -29.42 15.65 -3.69
N THR A 308 -28.20 15.99 -4.13
CA THR A 308 -27.89 17.26 -4.78
C THR A 308 -28.49 17.35 -6.20
N GLU A 309 -28.52 16.23 -6.92
CA GLU A 309 -29.15 16.12 -8.25
C GLU A 309 -30.68 16.10 -8.18
N GLU A 310 -31.27 15.49 -7.15
CA GLU A 310 -32.71 15.54 -6.87
C GLU A 310 -33.17 16.95 -6.46
N LEU A 311 -32.38 17.67 -5.66
CA LEU A 311 -32.61 19.07 -5.32
C LEU A 311 -32.52 19.98 -6.56
N ALA A 312 -31.72 19.62 -7.58
CA ALA A 312 -31.60 20.37 -8.82
C ALA A 312 -32.71 20.07 -9.84
N SER A 313 -33.44 18.95 -9.72
CA SER A 313 -34.38 18.46 -10.73
C SER A 313 -35.86 18.69 -10.42
N GLN A 314 -36.22 19.39 -9.34
CA GLN A 314 -37.61 19.71 -9.03
C GLN A 314 -38.14 20.98 -9.76
N LYS A 315 -38.75 20.77 -10.94
CA LYS A 315 -39.90 21.57 -11.45
C LYS A 315 -40.94 20.63 -12.12
N PRO A 316 -42.23 21.01 -12.16
CA PRO A 316 -43.33 20.06 -11.97
C PRO A 316 -43.88 19.44 -13.26
N ALA A 317 -44.33 18.19 -13.14
CA ALA A 317 -44.99 17.40 -14.18
C ALA A 317 -46.50 17.65 -14.27
N SER A 318 -47.07 17.52 -15.48
CA SER A 318 -48.42 16.98 -15.77
C SER A 318 -48.66 16.94 -17.31
N PRO A 319 -49.72 16.28 -17.85
CA PRO A 319 -50.16 14.89 -17.64
C PRO A 319 -50.46 14.10 -18.96
N LYS A 320 -50.76 12.81 -18.80
CA LYS A 320 -51.03 11.73 -19.81
C LYS A 320 -52.10 12.01 -20.89
N ALA A 321 -52.01 11.27 -22.00
CA ALA A 321 -53.17 10.76 -22.75
C ALA A 321 -52.90 9.37 -23.39
N ALA A 322 -53.90 8.48 -23.33
CA ALA A 322 -53.99 7.19 -24.03
C ALA A 322 -54.73 7.36 -25.38
N PRO A 323 -54.79 6.33 -26.28
CA PRO A 323 -55.93 5.39 -26.24
C PRO A 323 -55.65 3.94 -26.71
N ALA A 324 -56.69 3.09 -26.57
CA ALA A 324 -56.78 1.63 -26.71
C ALA A 324 -57.02 1.11 -28.17
N SER A 325 -56.45 -0.04 -28.59
CA SER A 325 -57.03 -1.41 -28.86
C SER A 325 -57.98 -1.56 -30.08
N PRO A 326 -58.31 -2.77 -30.66
CA PRO A 326 -57.75 -4.13 -30.61
C PRO A 326 -57.80 -4.93 -31.99
N SER A 327 -57.53 -6.26 -31.92
CA SER A 327 -57.88 -7.38 -32.85
C SER A 327 -56.85 -7.80 -33.92
N SER A 328 -56.76 -9.04 -34.42
CA SER A 328 -57.01 -10.41 -33.94
C SER A 328 -56.45 -11.40 -35.00
N LYS A 329 -55.92 -12.55 -34.54
CA LYS A 329 -55.73 -13.85 -35.22
C LYS A 329 -54.90 -13.96 -36.52
N GLY A 330 -53.96 -14.90 -36.49
CA GLY A 330 -53.43 -15.60 -37.67
C GLY A 330 -52.26 -16.52 -37.33
N LYS A 331 -52.50 -17.83 -37.20
CA LYS A 331 -51.46 -18.86 -37.10
C LYS A 331 -50.72 -18.94 -38.44
N GLY A 332 -49.42 -18.66 -38.42
CA GLY A 332 -48.53 -18.70 -39.58
C GLY A 332 -47.49 -17.59 -39.53
N SER A 333 -46.61 -17.57 -38.52
CA SER A 333 -45.68 -16.44 -38.35
C SER A 333 -44.39 -16.75 -37.58
N ASP A 334 -44.16 -17.95 -37.04
CA ASP A 334 -42.96 -18.18 -36.19
C ASP A 334 -41.66 -17.85 -36.93
N ARG A 335 -41.51 -18.25 -38.20
CA ARG A 335 -40.30 -17.96 -38.99
C ARG A 335 -40.13 -16.47 -39.35
N ARG A 336 -41.22 -15.72 -39.56
CA ARG A 336 -41.20 -14.28 -39.93
C ARG A 336 -41.01 -13.37 -38.71
N GLU A 337 -41.46 -13.82 -37.53
CA GLU A 337 -41.20 -13.17 -36.25
C GLU A 337 -39.77 -13.43 -35.75
N LEU A 338 -39.26 -14.64 -35.95
CA LEU A 338 -37.86 -14.98 -35.69
C LEU A 338 -36.91 -14.19 -36.60
N SER A 339 -37.22 -14.05 -37.91
CA SER A 339 -36.38 -13.25 -38.83
C SER A 339 -36.37 -11.75 -38.50
N LYS A 340 -37.50 -11.19 -38.04
CA LYS A 340 -37.57 -9.78 -37.60
C LYS A 340 -36.82 -9.57 -36.28
N SER A 341 -36.93 -10.51 -35.35
CA SER A 341 -36.19 -10.49 -34.08
C SER A 341 -34.69 -10.60 -34.30
N LEU A 342 -34.26 -11.43 -35.25
CA LEU A 342 -32.85 -11.59 -35.63
C LEU A 342 -32.28 -10.27 -36.20
N ALA A 343 -32.96 -9.64 -37.16
CA ALA A 343 -32.50 -8.35 -37.71
C ALA A 343 -32.45 -7.22 -36.67
N ARG A 344 -33.34 -7.26 -35.66
CA ARG A 344 -33.34 -6.32 -34.53
C ARG A 344 -32.15 -6.56 -33.61
N LEU A 345 -31.86 -7.82 -33.25
CA LEU A 345 -30.74 -8.18 -32.40
C LEU A 345 -29.40 -7.90 -33.09
N GLU A 346 -29.26 -8.22 -34.39
CA GLU A 346 -28.05 -7.88 -35.17
C GLU A 346 -27.76 -6.38 -35.13
N LYS A 347 -28.80 -5.54 -35.28
CA LYS A 347 -28.65 -4.08 -35.17
C LYS A 347 -28.29 -3.62 -33.75
N GLN A 348 -28.77 -4.30 -32.72
CA GLN A 348 -28.45 -3.99 -31.32
C GLN A 348 -27.03 -4.42 -30.94
N VAL A 349 -26.58 -5.58 -31.41
CA VAL A 349 -25.21 -6.08 -31.26
C VAL A 349 -24.23 -5.13 -31.97
N SER A 350 -24.49 -4.78 -33.23
CA SER A 350 -23.66 -3.83 -33.98
C SER A 350 -23.58 -2.45 -33.32
N ARG A 351 -24.67 -1.96 -32.71
CA ARG A 351 -24.64 -0.72 -31.90
C ARG A 351 -23.79 -0.86 -30.66
N ALA A 352 -23.94 -1.96 -29.92
CA ALA A 352 -23.15 -2.22 -28.72
C ALA A 352 -21.65 -2.32 -29.05
N GLU A 353 -21.28 -2.95 -30.17
CA GLU A 353 -19.91 -3.02 -30.66
C GLU A 353 -19.33 -1.63 -30.99
N ALA A 354 -20.12 -0.77 -31.64
CA ALA A 354 -19.70 0.60 -31.92
C ALA A 354 -19.49 1.42 -30.64
N GLU A 355 -20.39 1.30 -29.66
CA GLU A 355 -20.30 1.97 -28.36
C GLU A 355 -19.08 1.48 -27.54
N ILE A 356 -18.82 0.16 -27.56
CA ILE A 356 -17.63 -0.46 -26.94
C ILE A 356 -16.36 0.08 -27.58
N ALA A 357 -16.26 0.08 -28.92
CA ALA A 357 -15.09 0.56 -29.64
C ALA A 357 -14.81 2.05 -29.37
N GLU A 358 -15.86 2.87 -29.26
CA GLU A 358 -15.73 4.29 -28.90
C GLU A 358 -15.19 4.46 -27.48
N LEU A 359 -15.73 3.72 -26.50
CA LEU A 359 -15.26 3.78 -25.11
C LEU A 359 -13.82 3.28 -24.97
N GLU A 360 -13.44 2.19 -25.64
CA GLU A 360 -12.06 1.71 -25.66
C GLU A 360 -11.10 2.76 -26.21
N SER A 361 -11.49 3.46 -27.28
CA SER A 361 -10.71 4.56 -27.85
C SER A 361 -10.54 5.72 -26.86
N ARG A 362 -11.62 6.11 -26.17
CA ARG A 362 -11.60 7.15 -25.14
C ARG A 362 -10.72 6.77 -23.94
N ILE A 363 -10.81 5.53 -23.47
CA ILE A 363 -9.97 5.02 -22.38
C ILE A 363 -8.49 5.04 -22.78
N ARG A 364 -8.15 4.57 -23.99
CA ARG A 364 -6.76 4.59 -24.50
C ARG A 364 -6.21 6.01 -24.63
N ALA A 365 -7.02 6.96 -25.11
CA ALA A 365 -6.61 8.37 -25.17
C ALA A 365 -6.37 8.93 -23.75
N ARG A 366 -7.23 8.58 -22.79
CA ARG A 366 -7.08 9.01 -21.39
C ARG A 366 -5.90 8.35 -20.69
N ASP A 367 -5.56 7.11 -21.02
CA ASP A 367 -4.32 6.46 -20.54
C ASP A 367 -3.07 7.20 -21.02
N GLN A 368 -3.07 7.71 -22.26
CA GLN A 368 -1.97 8.52 -22.78
C GLN A 368 -1.88 9.87 -22.06
N GLU A 369 -3.02 10.50 -21.75
CA GLU A 369 -3.08 11.74 -20.97
C GLU A 369 -2.58 11.53 -19.53
N LEU A 370 -3.04 10.47 -18.85
CA LEU A 370 -2.60 10.11 -17.50
C LEU A 370 -1.12 9.65 -17.43
N ALA A 371 -0.52 9.32 -18.58
CA ALA A 371 0.90 8.98 -18.67
C ALA A 371 1.83 10.22 -18.69
N ASP A 372 1.30 11.44 -18.84
CA ASP A 372 2.10 12.67 -18.82
C ASP A 372 2.65 12.96 -17.41
N PRO A 373 3.98 13.02 -17.22
CA PRO A 373 4.62 13.36 -15.95
C PRO A 373 4.20 14.71 -15.34
N GLN A 374 3.75 15.67 -16.15
CA GLN A 374 3.35 17.00 -15.68
C GLN A 374 2.00 17.00 -14.94
N LEU A 375 1.10 16.06 -15.26
CA LEU A 375 -0.22 15.96 -14.63
C LEU A 375 -0.13 15.50 -13.15
N TYR A 376 0.93 14.80 -12.76
CA TYR A 376 1.16 14.39 -11.37
C TYR A 376 1.47 15.57 -10.43
N GLN A 377 1.78 16.76 -10.96
CA GLN A 377 1.99 17.97 -10.16
C GLN A 377 0.66 18.61 -9.74
N ASN A 378 -0.45 18.28 -10.40
CA ASN A 378 -1.79 18.76 -10.06
C ASN A 378 -2.70 17.58 -9.71
N PHE A 379 -2.65 17.18 -8.44
CA PHE A 379 -3.37 16.01 -7.92
C PHE A 379 -4.89 16.07 -8.14
N ALA A 380 -5.51 17.25 -7.99
CA ALA A 380 -6.96 17.40 -8.20
C ALA A 380 -7.35 17.07 -9.65
N ARG A 381 -6.63 17.63 -10.63
CA ARG A 381 -6.88 17.36 -12.05
C ARG A 381 -6.59 15.91 -12.41
N TRP A 382 -5.52 15.31 -11.88
CA TRP A 382 -5.22 13.89 -12.09
C TRP A 382 -6.32 12.99 -11.52
N HIS A 383 -6.81 13.31 -10.31
CA HIS A 383 -7.87 12.56 -9.64
C HIS A 383 -9.19 12.59 -10.42
N ASP A 384 -9.61 13.77 -10.89
CA ASP A 384 -10.83 13.92 -11.70
C ASP A 384 -10.74 13.11 -13.00
N LEU A 385 -9.60 13.21 -13.70
CA LEU A 385 -9.36 12.49 -14.95
C LEU A 385 -9.31 10.97 -14.75
N HIS A 386 -8.79 10.51 -13.61
CA HIS A 386 -8.76 9.10 -13.21
C HIS A 386 -10.16 8.59 -12.84
N LEU A 387 -10.96 9.38 -12.12
CA LEU A 387 -12.34 9.04 -11.79
C LEU A 387 -13.22 8.92 -13.04
N GLU A 388 -13.06 9.82 -14.01
CA GLU A 388 -13.72 9.71 -15.32
C GLU A 388 -13.33 8.43 -16.05
N GLN A 389 -12.05 8.05 -16.02
CA GLN A 389 -11.57 6.82 -16.64
C GLN A 389 -12.17 5.57 -15.98
N GLU A 390 -12.22 5.53 -14.65
CA GLU A 390 -12.83 4.43 -13.89
C GLU A 390 -14.32 4.30 -14.19
N ARG A 391 -15.04 5.41 -14.37
CA ARG A 391 -16.44 5.40 -14.85
C ARG A 391 -16.56 4.76 -16.22
N TRP A 392 -15.71 5.16 -17.18
CA TRP A 392 -15.73 4.57 -18.53
C TRP A 392 -15.37 3.08 -18.54
N LYS A 393 -14.47 2.61 -17.66
CA LYS A 393 -14.18 1.18 -17.51
C LYS A 393 -15.39 0.41 -16.99
N LYS A 394 -16.11 0.94 -16.00
CA LYS A 394 -17.36 0.33 -15.51
C LYS A 394 -18.45 0.32 -16.58
N ASP A 395 -18.58 1.40 -17.35
CA ASP A 395 -19.52 1.46 -18.48
C ASP A 395 -19.15 0.45 -19.59
N LEU A 396 -17.84 0.30 -19.86
CA LEU A 396 -17.31 -0.70 -20.79
C LEU A 396 -17.64 -2.13 -20.32
N GLU A 397 -17.43 -2.44 -19.04
CA GLU A 397 -17.81 -3.75 -18.46
C GLU A 397 -19.31 -4.03 -18.60
N ARG A 398 -20.15 -3.04 -18.30
CA ARG A 398 -21.61 -3.14 -18.45
C ARG A 398 -22.03 -3.35 -19.91
N LEU A 399 -21.44 -2.61 -20.84
CA LEU A 399 -21.73 -2.75 -22.28
C LEU A 399 -21.21 -4.08 -22.83
N THR A 400 -20.05 -4.55 -22.38
CA THR A 400 -19.50 -5.86 -22.76
C THR A 400 -20.38 -7.00 -22.25
N ALA A 401 -20.88 -6.91 -21.02
CA ALA A 401 -21.84 -7.87 -20.48
C ALA A 401 -23.17 -7.86 -21.29
N ARG A 402 -23.67 -6.67 -21.64
CA ARG A 402 -24.87 -6.52 -22.48
C ARG A 402 -24.67 -7.08 -23.88
N TRP A 403 -23.52 -6.82 -24.51
CA TRP A 403 -23.16 -7.40 -25.80
C TRP A 403 -23.09 -8.93 -25.70
N GLY A 404 -22.48 -9.47 -24.64
CA GLY A 404 -22.44 -10.91 -24.39
C GLY A 404 -23.84 -11.54 -24.32
N GLY A 405 -24.77 -10.91 -23.59
CA GLY A 405 -26.17 -11.37 -23.53
C GLY A 405 -26.89 -11.29 -24.88
N LEU A 406 -26.76 -10.16 -25.59
CA LEU A 406 -27.38 -9.99 -26.91
C LEU A 406 -26.83 -10.96 -27.96
N SER A 407 -25.52 -11.25 -27.92
CA SER A 407 -24.87 -12.22 -28.80
C SER A 407 -25.32 -13.66 -28.52
N GLN A 408 -25.48 -14.04 -27.25
CA GLN A 408 -26.05 -15.33 -26.87
C GLN A 408 -27.52 -15.48 -27.31
N GLU A 409 -28.33 -14.44 -27.15
CA GLU A 409 -29.72 -14.43 -27.63
C GLU A 409 -29.79 -14.56 -29.16
N LEU A 410 -28.92 -13.85 -29.87
CA LEU A 410 -28.82 -13.90 -31.32
C LEU A 410 -28.41 -15.29 -31.81
N GLU A 411 -27.41 -15.92 -31.18
CA GLU A 411 -26.98 -17.28 -31.47
C GLU A 411 -28.08 -18.31 -31.19
N GLY A 412 -28.79 -18.16 -30.07
CA GLY A 412 -29.93 -19.02 -29.73
C GLY A 412 -31.09 -18.92 -30.73
N ILE A 413 -31.34 -17.75 -31.31
CA ILE A 413 -32.35 -17.57 -32.37
C ILE A 413 -31.85 -18.14 -33.70
N LYS A 414 -30.55 -18.00 -34.03
CA LYS A 414 -29.95 -18.62 -35.22
C LYS A 414 -30.05 -20.15 -35.17
N GLN A 415 -29.73 -20.76 -34.03
CA GLN A 415 -29.85 -22.21 -33.84
C GLN A 415 -31.31 -22.71 -33.97
N LYS A 416 -32.28 -21.97 -33.43
CA LYS A 416 -33.72 -22.32 -33.61
C LYS A 416 -34.16 -22.27 -35.07
N LEU A 417 -33.64 -21.32 -35.85
CA LEU A 417 -33.91 -21.21 -37.29
C LEU A 417 -33.23 -22.32 -38.12
N GLU A 418 -32.09 -22.86 -37.66
CA GLU A 418 -31.38 -23.97 -38.30
C GLU A 418 -32.03 -25.34 -38.00
N VAL A 419 -32.62 -25.51 -36.80
CA VAL A 419 -33.31 -26.76 -36.42
C VAL A 419 -34.72 -26.87 -37.03
N GLU A 420 -35.35 -25.74 -37.38
CA GLU A 420 -36.64 -25.68 -38.08
C GLU A 420 -36.51 -25.61 -39.62
N GLY A 421 -35.29 -25.65 -40.17
CA GLY A 421 -35.01 -25.72 -41.61
C GLY A 421 -34.74 -27.15 -42.06
#